data_AF-A0A940LQB8-F1
#
_entry.id   AF-A0A940LQB8-F1
#
_cell.length_a   1.000
_cell.length_b   1.000
_cell.length_c   1.000
_cell.angle_alpha   90.00
_cell.angle_beta   90.00
_cell.angle_gamma   90.00
#
_symmetry.space_group_name_H-M   'P 1'
#
loop_
_entity.id
_entity.type
_entity.pdbx_description
1 polymer ?
#
loop_
_entity_poly.entity_id
_entity_poly.type
_entity_poly.pdbx_seq_one_letter_code
_entity_poly.pdbx_strand_id
1 'polypeptide(L)'
;MRVVRWLLWILGGLAALAAAFVAWVAWPGGAPGASEPVPDRAEFAPPAPQHFPSADPPASPVFVPAETALTTPEDCQAGGGISDSAAPVNAASLTTMAWAPFGRAETGWEIYAPRVAHEIRTGCAPGTPRFAAALARWQGGHGLRPTGVFDSQTFAPMLTAWHRARPFVRVNAEGRCPGAPPTSSLSTAKAEEGFGGKVVQLRPAALDAYRRMAAEAKAAGVVRDPRGLTIFSGFRDPDADAARCARDNNCQGVSRTICSAHRTGLALDVFIAAAPGYGPDSSADDNRRAMARSDLYRWMVANAGRFGFVNYAFEPWHWEWTGEPMLPGVPIASLPQAGSGSPTDPLLSPPAALERASGPEPGRPPAARPPSKVPPRRQAAP
;
A
#
# COMPACT_ATOMS: atom_id res chain seq x y z
N MET A 1 -59.14 -66.53 -18.67
CA MET A 1 -59.26 -65.06 -18.89
C MET A 1 -58.47 -64.20 -17.89
N ARG A 2 -58.51 -64.45 -16.56
CA ARG A 2 -57.74 -63.66 -15.57
C ARG A 2 -56.22 -63.67 -15.77
N VAL A 3 -55.63 -64.83 -16.06
CA VAL A 3 -54.17 -64.99 -16.26
C VAL A 3 -53.69 -64.24 -17.51
N VAL A 4 -54.44 -64.31 -18.60
CA VAL A 4 -54.13 -63.58 -19.84
C VAL A 4 -54.19 -62.07 -19.62
N ARG A 5 -55.19 -61.59 -18.86
CA ARG A 5 -55.30 -60.17 -18.50
C ARG A 5 -54.10 -59.72 -17.64
N TRP A 6 -53.67 -60.54 -16.69
CA TRP A 6 -52.51 -60.25 -15.84
C TRP A 6 -51.19 -60.22 -16.64
N LEU A 7 -51.00 -61.15 -17.58
CA LEU A 7 -49.84 -61.14 -18.49
C LEU A 7 -49.80 -59.91 -19.39
N LEU A 8 -50.95 -59.46 -19.90
CA LEU A 8 -51.04 -58.24 -20.70
C LEU A 8 -50.70 -56.98 -19.89
N TRP A 9 -51.07 -56.93 -18.60
CA TRP A 9 -50.68 -55.84 -17.70
C TRP A 9 -49.17 -55.82 -17.43
N ILE A 10 -48.54 -56.98 -17.23
CA ILE A 10 -47.09 -57.08 -17.02
C ILE A 10 -46.33 -56.68 -18.28
N LEU A 11 -46.74 -57.20 -19.44
CA LEU A 11 -46.11 -56.85 -20.72
C LEU A 11 -46.27 -55.37 -21.05
N GLY A 12 -47.44 -54.78 -20.77
CA GLY A 12 -47.67 -53.34 -20.90
C GLY A 12 -46.79 -52.51 -19.96
N GLY A 13 -46.64 -52.93 -18.71
CA GLY A 13 -45.76 -52.28 -17.74
C GLY A 13 -44.28 -52.35 -18.13
N LEU A 14 -43.83 -53.51 -18.62
CA LEU A 14 -42.46 -53.68 -19.12
C LEU A 14 -42.19 -52.84 -20.37
N ALA A 15 -43.16 -52.76 -21.30
CA ALA A 15 -43.04 -51.91 -22.47
C ALA A 15 -42.98 -50.41 -22.10
N ALA A 16 -43.76 -49.97 -21.12
CA ALA A 16 -43.73 -48.60 -20.63
C ALA A 16 -42.39 -48.26 -19.96
N LEU A 17 -41.83 -49.17 -19.15
CA LEU A 17 -40.51 -49.00 -18.54
C LEU A 17 -39.40 -48.95 -19.58
N ALA A 18 -39.45 -49.82 -20.59
CA ALA A 18 -38.49 -49.82 -21.69
C ALA A 18 -38.57 -48.50 -22.49
N ALA A 19 -39.78 -48.01 -22.78
CA ALA A 19 -39.97 -46.74 -23.47
C ALA A 19 -39.46 -45.55 -22.64
N ALA A 20 -39.72 -45.53 -21.33
CA ALA A 20 -39.20 -44.50 -20.43
C ALA A 20 -37.66 -44.53 -20.34
N PHE A 21 -37.06 -45.73 -20.32
CA PHE A 21 -35.60 -45.88 -20.33
C PHE A 21 -35.00 -45.41 -21.65
N VAL A 22 -35.58 -45.77 -22.80
CA VAL A 22 -35.12 -45.28 -24.11
C VAL A 22 -35.27 -43.76 -24.20
N ALA A 23 -36.38 -43.20 -23.71
CA ALA A 23 -36.57 -41.75 -23.66
C ALA A 23 -35.56 -41.05 -22.73
N TRP A 24 -35.14 -41.68 -21.63
CA TRP A 24 -34.11 -41.16 -20.74
C TRP A 24 -32.71 -41.22 -21.36
N VAL A 25 -32.36 -42.33 -22.02
CA VAL A 25 -31.08 -42.51 -22.72
C VAL A 25 -30.97 -41.61 -23.96
N ALA A 26 -32.08 -41.44 -24.70
CA ALA A 26 -32.14 -40.60 -25.88
C ALA A 26 -32.47 -39.13 -25.56
N TRP A 27 -32.77 -38.80 -24.30
CA TRP A 27 -32.91 -37.41 -23.88
C TRP A 27 -31.56 -36.75 -24.10
N PRO A 28 -31.48 -35.62 -24.83
CA PRO A 28 -30.26 -34.85 -24.92
C PRO A 28 -30.05 -34.19 -23.56
N GLY A 29 -29.55 -34.97 -22.60
CA GLY A 29 -28.86 -34.44 -21.45
C GLY A 29 -27.77 -33.56 -22.02
N GLY A 30 -27.87 -32.25 -21.76
CA GLY A 30 -26.80 -31.33 -22.12
C GLY A 30 -25.50 -31.98 -21.72
N ALA A 31 -24.60 -32.11 -22.69
CA ALA A 31 -23.25 -32.55 -22.41
C ALA A 31 -22.78 -31.75 -21.17
N PRO A 32 -22.06 -32.36 -20.20
CA PRO A 32 -21.18 -31.55 -19.39
C PRO A 32 -20.39 -30.76 -20.44
N GLY A 33 -20.56 -29.44 -20.44
CA GLY A 33 -19.89 -28.58 -21.40
C GLY A 33 -18.47 -29.08 -21.46
N ALA A 34 -18.01 -29.44 -22.67
CA ALA A 34 -16.60 -29.60 -22.91
C ALA A 34 -15.96 -28.44 -22.16
N SER A 35 -15.10 -28.76 -21.21
CA SER A 35 -14.23 -27.76 -20.63
C SER A 35 -13.67 -27.07 -21.86
N GLU A 36 -14.07 -25.83 -22.11
CA GLU A 36 -13.34 -25.00 -23.04
C GLU A 36 -11.88 -25.22 -22.62
N PRO A 37 -10.98 -25.55 -23.55
CA PRO A 37 -9.58 -25.44 -23.21
C PRO A 37 -9.46 -24.04 -22.62
N VAL A 38 -9.13 -23.98 -21.32
CA VAL A 38 -8.67 -22.75 -20.69
C VAL A 38 -7.69 -22.21 -21.72
N PRO A 39 -7.92 -21.03 -22.31
CA PRO A 39 -6.98 -20.52 -23.28
C PRO A 39 -5.65 -20.56 -22.57
N ASP A 40 -4.77 -21.39 -23.13
CA ASP A 40 -3.39 -21.49 -22.70
C ASP A 40 -2.97 -20.05 -22.50
N ARG A 41 -2.60 -19.77 -21.24
CA ARG A 41 -2.20 -18.48 -20.70
C ARG A 41 -1.79 -17.60 -21.86
N ALA A 42 -2.69 -16.73 -22.33
CA ALA A 42 -2.43 -15.96 -23.54
C ALA A 42 -1.07 -15.34 -23.32
N GLU A 43 -0.10 -15.87 -24.05
CA GLU A 43 1.24 -15.34 -24.14
C GLU A 43 0.97 -13.99 -24.75
N PHE A 44 0.83 -13.00 -23.87
CA PHE A 44 0.52 -11.63 -24.23
C PHE A 44 1.80 -11.17 -24.92
N ALA A 45 1.88 -11.46 -26.21
CA ALA A 45 2.84 -10.83 -27.09
C ALA A 45 2.57 -9.33 -26.90
N PRO A 46 3.53 -8.56 -26.36
CA PRO A 46 3.32 -7.14 -26.18
C PRO A 46 3.01 -6.55 -27.55
N PRO A 47 1.95 -5.75 -27.72
CA PRO A 47 1.77 -5.01 -28.95
C PRO A 47 3.03 -4.18 -29.19
N ALA A 48 3.49 -4.15 -30.44
CA ALA A 48 4.64 -3.37 -30.87
C ALA A 48 4.52 -1.92 -30.33
N PRO A 49 5.64 -1.30 -29.91
CA PRO A 49 5.62 -0.01 -29.25
C PRO A 49 5.05 1.06 -30.18
N GLN A 50 3.77 1.37 -30.02
CA GLN A 50 3.20 2.59 -30.55
C GLN A 50 3.58 3.71 -29.60
N HIS A 51 4.57 4.48 -30.03
CA HIS A 51 5.04 5.66 -29.33
C HIS A 51 3.92 6.70 -29.36
N PHE A 52 3.17 6.79 -28.26
CA PHE A 52 2.31 7.94 -28.00
C PHE A 52 3.19 9.04 -27.40
N PRO A 53 3.26 10.23 -28.01
CA PRO A 53 3.94 11.35 -27.38
C PRO A 53 3.27 11.63 -26.03
N SER A 54 4.08 11.58 -24.96
CA SER A 54 3.69 11.99 -23.62
C SER A 54 3.17 13.42 -23.69
N ALA A 55 1.85 13.58 -23.63
CA ALA A 55 1.27 14.86 -23.29
C ALA A 55 1.54 15.07 -21.79
N ASP A 56 2.49 15.95 -21.48
CA ASP A 56 2.64 16.48 -20.13
C ASP A 56 1.27 16.95 -19.63
N PRO A 57 0.78 16.48 -18.47
CA PRO A 57 -0.42 17.06 -17.91
C PRO A 57 -0.11 18.52 -17.55
N PRO A 58 -1.03 19.47 -17.84
CA PRO A 58 -0.90 20.83 -17.35
C PRO A 58 -0.79 20.81 -15.82
N ALA A 59 -0.02 21.75 -15.27
CA ALA A 59 0.13 21.96 -13.83
C ALA A 59 -1.23 21.77 -13.13
N SER A 60 -1.35 20.73 -12.31
CA SER A 60 -2.57 20.51 -11.53
C SER A 60 -2.84 21.74 -10.66
N PRO A 61 -4.11 22.14 -10.47
CA PRO A 61 -4.43 23.24 -9.58
C PRO A 61 -3.97 22.90 -8.16
N VAL A 62 -3.50 23.93 -7.46
CA VAL A 62 -3.12 23.90 -6.06
C VAL A 62 -4.27 23.32 -5.24
N PHE A 63 -4.01 22.22 -4.55
CA PHE A 63 -4.98 21.60 -3.66
C PHE A 63 -5.11 22.46 -2.40
N VAL A 64 -6.26 23.13 -2.23
CA VAL A 64 -6.58 23.87 -1.00
C VAL A 64 -7.35 22.95 -0.05
N PRO A 65 -6.91 22.73 1.21
CA PRO A 65 -7.67 21.98 2.19
C PRO A 65 -8.92 22.75 2.63
N ALA A 66 -10.05 22.05 2.73
CA ALA A 66 -11.24 22.52 3.44
C ALA A 66 -11.00 22.42 4.97
N GLU A 67 -10.53 23.53 5.54
CA GLU A 67 -10.67 24.06 6.93
C GLU A 67 -9.52 25.00 7.32
N THR A 68 -8.72 25.47 6.36
CA THR A 68 -7.94 26.71 6.48
C THR A 68 -8.44 27.74 5.47
N ALA A 69 -9.73 28.08 5.57
CA ALA A 69 -10.26 29.30 4.98
C ALA A 69 -9.76 30.50 5.80
N LEU A 70 -8.46 30.83 5.67
CA LEU A 70 -7.83 32.12 6.04
C LEU A 70 -6.33 32.21 5.66
N THR A 71 -5.70 31.14 5.15
CA THR A 71 -4.32 31.23 4.63
C THR A 71 -4.32 31.67 3.16
N THR A 72 -3.62 32.77 2.88
CA THR A 72 -3.21 33.17 1.53
C THR A 72 -2.64 31.96 0.78
N PRO A 73 -2.95 31.78 -0.52
CA PRO A 73 -2.33 30.73 -1.34
C PRO A 73 -0.82 30.72 -1.13
N GLU A 74 -0.25 29.54 -0.90
CA GLU A 74 1.19 29.39 -0.72
C GLU A 74 1.90 29.85 -2.01
N ASP A 75 2.84 30.79 -1.88
CA ASP A 75 3.67 31.21 -3.01
C ASP A 75 4.69 30.10 -3.31
N CYS A 76 4.48 29.37 -4.40
CA CYS A 76 5.36 28.27 -4.79
C CYS A 76 6.70 28.74 -5.38
N GLN A 77 6.82 30.01 -5.74
CA GLN A 77 8.08 30.59 -6.16
C GLN A 77 8.86 31.20 -4.99
N ALA A 78 8.23 31.30 -3.80
CA ALA A 78 8.92 31.74 -2.60
C ALA A 78 10.06 30.77 -2.25
N GLY A 79 11.28 31.30 -2.34
CA GLY A 79 12.51 30.53 -2.21
C GLY A 79 13.72 31.45 -2.34
N GLY A 80 14.87 30.84 -2.58
CA GLY A 80 16.14 31.54 -2.73
C GLY A 80 17.35 30.63 -2.51
N GLY A 81 18.43 30.91 -3.23
CA GLY A 81 19.74 30.30 -3.02
C GLY A 81 19.75 28.80 -3.35
N ILE A 82 20.08 27.96 -2.36
CA ILE A 82 20.13 26.49 -2.53
C ILE A 82 18.81 25.94 -3.07
N SER A 83 17.68 26.52 -2.67
CA SER A 83 16.34 26.06 -3.08
C SER A 83 16.11 26.21 -4.60
N ASP A 84 16.67 27.24 -5.22
CA ASP A 84 16.50 27.51 -6.66
C ASP A 84 17.27 26.49 -7.50
N SER A 85 18.43 26.03 -7.00
CA SER A 85 19.22 24.98 -7.62
C SER A 85 18.66 23.57 -7.39
N ALA A 86 17.96 23.35 -6.27
CA ALA A 86 17.42 22.04 -5.90
C ALA A 86 16.06 21.74 -6.56
N ALA A 87 15.23 22.76 -6.78
CA ALA A 87 13.93 22.64 -7.45
C ALA A 87 14.00 21.90 -8.82
N PRO A 88 14.88 22.26 -9.79
CA PRO A 88 14.98 21.54 -11.05
C PRO A 88 15.48 20.10 -10.88
N VAL A 89 16.33 19.82 -9.87
CA VAL A 89 16.77 18.45 -9.56
C VAL A 89 15.61 17.60 -9.06
N ASN A 90 14.75 18.16 -8.19
CA ASN A 90 13.53 17.50 -7.75
C ASN A 90 12.57 17.26 -8.91
N ALA A 91 12.39 18.25 -9.81
CA ALA A 91 11.56 18.11 -10.99
C ALA A 91 12.03 16.96 -11.90
N ALA A 92 13.33 16.91 -12.19
CA ALA A 92 13.92 15.87 -13.03
C ALA A 92 13.85 14.49 -12.37
N SER A 93 14.25 14.38 -11.10
CA SER A 93 14.29 13.11 -10.36
C SER A 93 12.90 12.50 -10.09
N LEU A 94 11.84 13.32 -10.09
CA LEU A 94 10.46 12.91 -9.84
C LEU A 94 10.04 11.69 -10.69
N THR A 95 10.49 11.64 -11.95
CA THR A 95 10.14 10.58 -12.90
C THR A 95 11.34 9.76 -13.38
N THR A 96 12.58 10.10 -12.96
CA THR A 96 13.80 9.48 -13.51
C THR A 96 14.69 8.80 -12.47
N MET A 97 14.49 9.05 -11.18
CA MET A 97 15.33 8.47 -10.12
C MET A 97 15.22 6.94 -10.10
N ALA A 98 16.33 6.22 -10.32
CA ALA A 98 16.38 4.78 -10.12
C ALA A 98 16.71 4.47 -8.64
N TRP A 99 15.89 3.66 -7.99
CA TRP A 99 15.98 3.37 -6.56
C TRP A 99 15.12 2.17 -6.16
N ALA A 100 15.20 1.73 -4.90
CA ALA A 100 14.43 0.59 -4.40
C ALA A 100 13.99 0.78 -2.93
N PRO A 101 13.08 1.73 -2.64
CA PRO A 101 12.71 2.08 -1.26
C PRO A 101 12.09 0.93 -0.46
N PHE A 102 11.50 -0.05 -1.15
CA PHE A 102 10.84 -1.23 -0.58
C PHE A 102 11.48 -2.54 -1.06
N GLY A 103 12.77 -2.52 -1.46
CA GLY A 103 13.47 -3.70 -1.99
C GLY A 103 13.10 -4.08 -3.43
N ARG A 104 12.07 -3.44 -4.00
CA ARG A 104 11.72 -3.52 -5.43
C ARG A 104 12.29 -2.31 -6.17
N ALA A 105 12.90 -2.56 -7.33
CA ALA A 105 13.34 -1.47 -8.21
C ALA A 105 12.14 -0.64 -8.69
N GLU A 106 12.25 0.67 -8.58
CA GLU A 106 11.26 1.67 -9.00
C GLU A 106 11.97 2.79 -9.78
N THR A 107 11.21 3.47 -10.65
CA THR A 107 11.69 4.63 -11.43
C THR A 107 10.88 5.88 -11.10
N GLY A 108 11.58 6.91 -10.65
CA GLY A 108 11.00 8.13 -10.11
C GLY A 108 10.39 7.93 -8.72
N TRP A 109 10.05 9.05 -8.07
CA TRP A 109 9.46 9.05 -6.74
C TRP A 109 8.08 9.70 -6.67
N GLU A 110 7.47 9.95 -7.84
CA GLU A 110 6.14 10.56 -7.97
C GLU A 110 5.06 9.89 -7.13
N ILE A 111 5.12 8.56 -6.98
CA ILE A 111 4.19 7.78 -6.15
C ILE A 111 4.13 8.30 -4.70
N TYR A 112 5.26 8.75 -4.17
CA TYR A 112 5.40 9.21 -2.80
C TYR A 112 5.27 10.73 -2.65
N ALA A 113 5.27 11.48 -3.75
CA ALA A 113 5.31 12.94 -3.73
C ALA A 113 4.17 13.58 -2.90
N PRO A 114 2.91 13.11 -2.94
CA PRO A 114 1.86 13.65 -2.07
C PRO A 114 2.19 13.50 -0.57
N ARG A 115 2.76 12.35 -0.18
CA ARG A 115 3.10 12.07 1.21
C ARG A 115 4.32 12.88 1.66
N VAL A 116 5.33 13.02 0.80
CA VAL A 116 6.49 13.87 1.06
C VAL A 116 6.07 15.34 1.23
N ALA A 117 5.21 15.85 0.35
CA ALA A 117 4.71 17.23 0.44
C ALA A 117 3.94 17.48 1.75
N HIS A 118 3.12 16.51 2.17
CA HIS A 118 2.42 16.55 3.46
C HIS A 118 3.39 16.56 4.65
N GLU A 119 4.39 15.67 4.64
CA GLU A 119 5.43 15.56 5.68
C GLU A 119 6.21 16.87 5.87
N ILE A 120 6.58 17.52 4.78
CA ILE A 120 7.32 18.80 4.82
C ILE A 120 6.40 20.03 4.89
N ARG A 121 5.08 19.82 4.96
CA ARG A 121 4.03 20.84 5.09
C ARG A 121 4.06 21.89 3.99
N THR A 122 3.91 21.45 2.74
CA THR A 122 3.74 22.33 1.58
C THR A 122 2.70 21.76 0.60
N GLY A 123 1.94 22.65 -0.04
CA GLY A 123 1.06 22.32 -1.17
C GLY A 123 1.75 22.45 -2.54
N CYS A 124 2.99 22.93 -2.56
CA CYS A 124 3.73 23.19 -3.79
C CYS A 124 4.34 21.93 -4.39
N ALA A 125 4.41 21.89 -5.72
CA ALA A 125 4.93 20.75 -6.46
C ALA A 125 6.45 20.53 -6.21
N PRO A 126 6.94 19.29 -6.33
CA PRO A 126 8.36 18.95 -6.17
C PRO A 126 9.36 19.84 -6.90
N GLY A 127 9.01 20.27 -8.11
CA GLY A 127 9.85 21.10 -8.97
C GLY A 127 9.91 22.59 -8.62
N THR A 128 9.42 22.99 -7.45
CA THR A 128 9.29 24.41 -7.08
C THR A 128 10.31 24.82 -6.02
N PRO A 129 10.79 26.08 -6.02
CA PRO A 129 11.67 26.61 -4.96
C PRO A 129 11.08 26.45 -3.57
N ARG A 130 9.76 26.64 -3.41
CA ARG A 130 9.07 26.51 -2.12
C ARG A 130 9.14 25.09 -1.55
N PHE A 131 8.96 24.08 -2.40
CA PHE A 131 9.11 22.67 -2.00
C PHE A 131 10.54 22.38 -1.57
N ALA A 132 11.53 22.77 -2.38
CA ALA A 132 12.94 22.58 -2.06
C ALA A 132 13.32 23.25 -0.73
N ALA A 133 12.84 24.46 -0.48
CA ALA A 133 13.05 25.16 0.79
C ALA A 133 12.38 24.44 1.98
N ALA A 134 11.17 23.91 1.81
CA ALA A 134 10.50 23.11 2.84
C ALA A 134 11.29 21.84 3.16
N LEU A 135 11.76 21.15 2.11
CA LEU A 135 12.52 19.92 2.24
C LEU A 135 13.87 20.17 2.92
N ALA A 136 14.59 21.24 2.56
CA ALA A 136 15.84 21.63 3.20
C ALA A 136 15.66 21.88 4.71
N ARG A 137 14.58 22.57 5.10
CA ARG A 137 14.26 22.78 6.53
C ARG A 137 13.95 21.47 7.23
N TRP A 138 13.15 20.60 6.60
CA TRP A 138 12.83 19.29 7.17
C TRP A 138 14.10 18.44 7.34
N GLN A 139 14.97 18.39 6.33
CA GLN A 139 16.27 17.71 6.37
C GLN A 139 17.12 18.20 7.54
N GLY A 140 17.31 19.53 7.67
CA GLY A 140 18.06 20.13 8.77
C GLY A 140 17.47 19.80 10.14
N GLY A 141 16.14 19.79 10.27
CA GLY A 141 15.44 19.40 11.50
C GLY A 141 15.58 17.92 11.86
N HIS A 142 15.96 17.06 10.91
CA HIS A 142 16.18 15.62 11.11
C HIS A 142 17.66 15.22 11.07
N GLY A 143 18.58 16.18 11.23
CA GLY A 143 20.02 15.92 11.27
C GLY A 143 20.62 15.51 9.93
N LEU A 144 19.92 15.74 8.82
CA LEU A 144 20.42 15.54 7.46
C LEU A 144 21.02 16.85 6.93
N ARG A 145 21.83 16.73 5.86
CA ARG A 145 22.29 17.91 5.13
C ARG A 145 21.08 18.61 4.46
N PRO A 146 20.86 19.92 4.68
CA PRO A 146 19.70 20.64 4.16
C PRO A 146 19.90 21.02 2.68
N THR A 147 19.93 20.03 1.79
CA THR A 147 20.16 20.22 0.35
C THR A 147 18.92 20.72 -0.39
N GLY A 148 17.72 20.48 0.14
CA GLY A 148 16.46 20.72 -0.54
C GLY A 148 16.19 19.77 -1.70
N VAL A 149 17.06 18.78 -1.92
CA VAL A 149 16.93 17.74 -2.94
C VAL A 149 16.38 16.48 -2.29
N PHE A 150 15.37 15.87 -2.92
CA PHE A 150 14.84 14.59 -2.52
C PHE A 150 15.75 13.46 -3.02
N ASP A 151 16.14 12.56 -2.10
CA ASP A 151 16.99 11.41 -2.37
C ASP A 151 16.69 10.26 -1.39
N SER A 152 17.37 9.12 -1.56
CA SER A 152 17.17 7.95 -0.71
C SER A 152 17.52 8.20 0.76
N GLN A 153 18.52 9.06 1.03
CA GLN A 153 18.92 9.42 2.40
C GLN A 153 17.84 10.24 3.10
N THR A 154 17.16 11.10 2.35
CA THR A 154 16.02 11.90 2.81
C THR A 154 14.78 11.03 3.02
N PHE A 155 14.52 10.07 2.12
CA PHE A 155 13.35 9.21 2.21
C PHE A 155 13.40 8.21 3.36
N ALA A 156 14.56 7.65 3.68
CA ALA A 156 14.69 6.63 4.72
C ALA A 156 14.11 7.02 6.11
N PRO A 157 14.40 8.21 6.68
CA PRO A 157 13.78 8.65 7.92
C PRO A 157 12.27 8.91 7.78
N MET A 158 11.81 9.48 6.66
CA MET A 158 10.37 9.66 6.40
C MET A 158 9.63 8.32 6.41
N LEU A 159 10.15 7.35 5.65
CA LEU A 159 9.58 6.01 5.55
C LEU A 159 9.52 5.32 6.92
N THR A 160 10.59 5.43 7.71
CA THR A 160 10.64 4.88 9.06
C THR A 160 9.54 5.47 9.95
N ALA A 161 9.35 6.79 9.92
CA ALA A 161 8.31 7.46 10.68
C ALA A 161 6.91 7.01 10.23
N TRP A 162 6.66 6.95 8.92
CA TRP A 162 5.37 6.52 8.37
C TRP A 162 5.05 5.06 8.72
N HIS A 163 6.04 4.16 8.66
CA HIS A 163 5.87 2.79 9.11
C HIS A 163 5.55 2.68 10.60
N ARG A 164 6.24 3.44 11.46
CA ARG A 164 6.00 3.41 12.91
C ARG A 164 4.66 4.00 13.32
N ALA A 165 4.08 4.88 12.50
CA ALA A 165 2.73 5.39 12.71
C ALA A 165 1.68 4.27 12.63
N ARG A 166 1.93 3.22 11.85
CA ARG A 166 1.03 2.05 11.68
C ARG A 166 1.10 1.13 12.90
N PRO A 167 0.02 0.98 13.70
CA PRO A 167 0.04 0.13 14.88
C PRO A 167 0.35 -1.34 14.57
N PHE A 168 -0.08 -1.84 13.42
CA PHE A 168 0.21 -3.20 12.99
C PHE A 168 1.73 -3.42 12.86
N VAL A 169 2.44 -2.48 12.22
CA VAL A 169 3.89 -2.58 12.00
C VAL A 169 4.65 -2.58 13.33
N ARG A 170 4.23 -1.78 14.31
CA ARG A 170 4.86 -1.78 15.64
C ARG A 170 4.76 -3.14 16.33
N VAL A 171 3.56 -3.73 16.35
CA VAL A 171 3.34 -5.06 16.95
C VAL A 171 4.07 -6.15 16.17
N ASN A 172 4.05 -6.07 14.84
CA ASN A 172 4.72 -7.03 13.96
C ASN A 172 6.25 -7.04 14.18
N ALA A 173 6.85 -5.86 14.36
CA ALA A 173 8.28 -5.72 14.63
C ALA A 173 8.74 -6.37 15.95
N GLU A 174 7.83 -6.62 16.89
CA GLU A 174 8.07 -7.38 18.13
C GLU A 174 7.96 -8.91 17.92
N GLY A 175 7.83 -9.37 16.68
CA GLY A 175 7.62 -10.78 16.34
C GLY A 175 6.21 -11.28 16.68
N ARG A 176 5.23 -10.38 16.83
CA ARG A 176 3.85 -10.70 17.21
C ARG A 176 2.86 -10.40 16.08
N CYS A 177 1.89 -11.28 15.92
CA CYS A 177 0.75 -11.05 15.06
C CYS A 177 -0.46 -10.64 15.89
N PRO A 178 -1.04 -9.44 15.70
CA PRO A 178 -2.17 -8.95 16.50
C PRO A 178 -3.36 -9.92 16.54
N GLY A 179 -4.11 -9.89 17.64
CA GLY A 179 -5.35 -10.65 17.77
C GLY A 179 -6.41 -10.20 16.75
N ALA A 180 -7.32 -11.12 16.41
CA ALA A 180 -8.48 -10.81 15.59
C ALA A 180 -9.73 -10.68 16.49
N PRO A 181 -10.62 -9.72 16.22
CA PRO A 181 -11.93 -9.66 16.88
C PRO A 181 -12.79 -10.88 16.48
N PRO A 182 -13.74 -11.31 17.34
CA PRO A 182 -14.74 -12.29 16.92
C PRO A 182 -15.62 -11.70 15.82
N THR A 183 -15.99 -12.50 14.82
CA THR A 183 -16.80 -12.06 13.67
C THR A 183 -18.14 -11.46 14.08
N SER A 184 -18.73 -11.92 15.19
CA SER A 184 -19.96 -11.39 15.79
C SER A 184 -19.83 -9.95 16.32
N SER A 185 -18.61 -9.45 16.53
CA SER A 185 -18.36 -8.06 16.97
C SER A 185 -18.09 -7.09 15.82
N LEU A 186 -18.06 -7.58 14.58
CA LEU A 186 -17.82 -6.76 13.39
C LEU A 186 -19.11 -6.13 12.88
N SER A 187 -18.97 -4.99 12.21
CA SER A 187 -20.04 -4.35 11.45
C SER A 187 -19.82 -4.57 9.95
N THR A 188 -20.91 -4.83 9.24
CA THR A 188 -20.91 -5.00 7.79
C THR A 188 -21.12 -3.65 7.09
N ALA A 189 -20.25 -3.34 6.12
CA ALA A 189 -20.43 -2.22 5.21
C ALA A 189 -21.69 -2.43 4.35
N LYS A 190 -22.35 -1.35 3.97
CA LYS A 190 -23.50 -1.41 3.06
C LYS A 190 -23.05 -1.92 1.68
N ALA A 191 -23.98 -2.46 0.89
CA ALA A 191 -23.66 -3.01 -0.42
C ALA A 191 -23.00 -1.95 -1.33
N GLU A 192 -23.49 -0.71 -1.29
CA GLU A 192 -22.93 0.42 -2.03
C GLU A 192 -21.59 0.95 -1.50
N GLU A 193 -21.21 0.56 -0.27
CA GLU A 193 -19.90 0.86 0.30
C GLU A 193 -18.85 -0.20 -0.14
N GLY A 194 -19.28 -1.37 -0.61
CA GLY A 194 -18.42 -2.43 -1.10
C GLY A 194 -18.10 -2.32 -2.59
N PHE A 195 -16.82 -2.49 -2.97
CA PHE A 195 -16.42 -2.51 -4.37
C PHE A 195 -17.09 -3.68 -5.10
N GLY A 196 -17.91 -3.39 -6.11
CA GLY A 196 -18.70 -4.40 -6.81
C GLY A 196 -19.76 -5.09 -5.93
N GLY A 197 -20.22 -4.45 -4.86
CA GLY A 197 -21.20 -5.04 -3.93
C GLY A 197 -20.61 -6.07 -2.97
N LYS A 198 -19.28 -6.15 -2.86
CA LYS A 198 -18.60 -7.09 -1.96
C LYS A 198 -19.02 -6.87 -0.51
N VAL A 199 -19.32 -7.95 0.21
CA VAL A 199 -19.53 -7.90 1.66
C VAL A 199 -18.19 -7.63 2.33
N VAL A 200 -18.09 -6.48 2.99
CA VAL A 200 -16.89 -6.08 3.73
C VAL A 200 -17.27 -5.84 5.19
N GLN A 201 -16.42 -6.30 6.10
CA GLN A 201 -16.61 -6.13 7.53
C GLN A 201 -15.43 -5.38 8.13
N LEU A 202 -15.69 -4.54 9.12
CA LEU A 202 -14.69 -3.81 9.90
C LEU A 202 -15.12 -3.76 11.37
N ARG A 203 -14.21 -3.39 12.26
CA ARG A 203 -14.61 -3.03 13.63
C ARG A 203 -15.56 -1.81 13.57
N PRO A 204 -16.61 -1.76 14.40
CA PRO A 204 -17.68 -0.75 14.26
C PRO A 204 -17.15 0.69 14.22
N ALA A 205 -16.26 1.06 15.15
CA ALA A 205 -15.71 2.41 15.22
C ALA A 205 -14.83 2.76 14.01
N ALA A 206 -14.11 1.79 13.44
CA ALA A 206 -13.34 1.97 12.21
C ALA A 206 -14.25 2.24 11.00
N LEU A 207 -15.35 1.47 10.87
CA LEU A 207 -16.34 1.69 9.80
C LEU A 207 -17.03 3.05 9.92
N ASP A 208 -17.35 3.49 11.14
CA ASP A 208 -17.95 4.80 11.37
C ASP A 208 -16.97 5.94 11.07
N ALA A 209 -15.71 5.80 11.48
CA ALA A 209 -14.66 6.75 11.10
C ALA A 209 -14.47 6.83 9.59
N TYR A 210 -14.50 5.69 8.91
CA TYR A 210 -14.42 5.62 7.46
C TYR A 210 -15.58 6.36 6.80
N ARG A 211 -16.81 6.14 7.26
CA ARG A 211 -18.00 6.82 6.74
C ARG A 211 -17.92 8.34 6.87
N ARG A 212 -17.40 8.85 7.99
CA ARG A 212 -17.17 10.30 8.17
C ARG A 212 -16.14 10.83 7.18
N MET A 213 -14.99 10.17 7.07
CA MET A 213 -13.96 10.53 6.10
C MET A 213 -14.50 10.52 4.66
N ALA A 214 -15.25 9.48 4.29
CA ALA A 214 -15.79 9.34 2.95
C ALA A 214 -16.88 10.38 2.64
N ALA A 215 -17.70 10.75 3.61
CA ALA A 215 -18.66 11.83 3.48
C ALA A 215 -17.96 13.18 3.22
N GLU A 216 -16.90 13.49 3.98
CA GLU A 216 -16.15 14.74 3.78
C GLU A 216 -15.38 14.78 2.45
N ALA A 217 -14.79 13.66 2.01
CA ALA A 217 -14.17 13.57 0.69
C ALA A 217 -15.17 13.81 -0.44
N LYS A 218 -16.39 13.25 -0.32
CA LYS A 218 -17.47 13.48 -1.28
C LYS A 218 -17.93 14.93 -1.26
N ALA A 219 -18.11 15.53 -0.08
CA ALA A 219 -18.49 16.93 0.08
C ALA A 219 -17.42 17.89 -0.48
N ALA A 220 -16.15 17.52 -0.39
CA ALA A 220 -15.04 18.27 -0.99
C ALA A 220 -14.95 18.15 -2.52
N GLY A 221 -15.79 17.33 -3.16
CA GLY A 221 -15.82 17.16 -4.61
C GLY A 221 -14.62 16.40 -5.21
N VAL A 222 -13.81 15.73 -4.38
CA VAL A 222 -12.60 15.03 -4.82
C VAL A 222 -12.88 13.60 -5.32
N VAL A 223 -14.10 13.11 -5.10
CA VAL A 223 -14.58 11.80 -5.56
C VAL A 223 -15.29 11.97 -6.91
N ARG A 224 -14.53 11.80 -8.00
CA ARG A 224 -15.04 11.94 -9.38
C ARG A 224 -15.51 10.62 -10.00
N ASP A 225 -14.87 9.51 -9.63
CA ASP A 225 -15.25 8.16 -10.04
C ASP A 225 -16.31 7.62 -9.06
N PRO A 226 -17.45 7.09 -9.52
CA PRO A 226 -18.47 6.51 -8.64
C PRO A 226 -17.95 5.33 -7.80
N ARG A 227 -16.87 4.67 -8.22
CA ARG A 227 -16.19 3.62 -7.45
C ARG A 227 -15.29 4.19 -6.37
N GLY A 228 -14.93 5.48 -6.44
CA GLY A 228 -14.09 6.16 -5.46
C GLY A 228 -14.62 5.95 -4.04
N LEU A 229 -13.75 5.50 -3.14
CA LEU A 229 -14.09 5.15 -1.75
C LEU A 229 -15.10 3.99 -1.61
N THR A 230 -15.14 3.07 -2.57
CA THR A 230 -15.70 1.74 -2.29
C THR A 230 -14.62 0.84 -1.72
N ILE A 231 -14.98 0.01 -0.74
CA ILE A 231 -14.07 -0.84 0.00
C ILE A 231 -13.96 -2.18 -0.71
N PHE A 232 -12.77 -2.55 -1.17
CA PHE A 232 -12.55 -3.85 -1.83
C PHE A 232 -11.94 -4.89 -0.89
N SER A 233 -11.45 -4.49 0.28
CA SER A 233 -10.95 -5.40 1.32
C SER A 233 -11.10 -4.80 2.72
N GLY A 234 -11.43 -5.62 3.71
CA GLY A 234 -11.57 -5.24 5.13
C GLY A 234 -11.10 -6.37 6.03
N PHE A 235 -11.89 -6.77 7.02
CA PHE A 235 -11.57 -7.89 7.90
C PHE A 235 -11.29 -9.18 7.12
N ARG A 236 -10.18 -9.85 7.46
CA ARG A 236 -9.85 -11.20 7.00
C ARG A 236 -9.80 -12.15 8.19
N ASP A 237 -10.70 -13.12 8.18
CA ASP A 237 -10.79 -14.13 9.23
C ASP A 237 -9.51 -14.99 9.28
N PRO A 238 -8.80 -15.06 10.43
CA PRO A 238 -7.58 -15.84 10.56
C PRO A 238 -7.74 -17.33 10.25
N ASP A 239 -8.88 -17.94 10.60
CA ASP A 239 -9.13 -19.37 10.38
C ASP A 239 -9.41 -19.63 8.91
N ALA A 240 -10.16 -18.75 8.25
CA ALA A 240 -10.36 -18.81 6.80
C ALA A 240 -9.04 -18.60 6.03
N ASP A 241 -8.19 -17.67 6.50
CA ASP A 241 -6.88 -17.39 5.94
C ASP A 241 -5.91 -18.57 6.13
N ALA A 242 -5.93 -19.21 7.30
CA ALA A 242 -5.15 -20.41 7.58
C ALA A 242 -5.62 -21.60 6.74
N ALA A 243 -6.93 -21.81 6.62
CA ALA A 243 -7.51 -22.87 5.80
C ALA A 243 -7.19 -22.67 4.31
N ARG A 244 -7.26 -21.42 3.81
CA ARG A 244 -6.80 -21.10 2.45
C ARG A 244 -5.31 -21.41 2.31
N CYS A 245 -4.47 -20.91 3.21
CA CYS A 245 -3.03 -21.20 3.10
C CYS A 245 -2.78 -22.71 3.02
N ALA A 246 -3.40 -23.50 3.91
CA ALA A 246 -3.17 -24.94 3.95
C ALA A 246 -3.51 -25.62 2.61
N ARG A 247 -4.51 -25.09 1.87
CA ARG A 247 -4.84 -25.56 0.52
C ARG A 247 -3.87 -25.07 -0.55
N ASP A 248 -3.45 -23.81 -0.48
CA ASP A 248 -2.71 -23.15 -1.55
C ASP A 248 -1.18 -23.19 -1.37
N ASN A 249 -0.71 -23.66 -0.20
CA ASN A 249 0.70 -23.69 0.22
C ASN A 249 1.39 -22.33 0.03
N ASN A 250 0.85 -21.27 0.63
CA ASN A 250 1.31 -19.88 0.47
C ASN A 250 1.17 -19.00 1.75
N CYS A 251 1.52 -19.53 2.92
CA CYS A 251 1.17 -18.91 4.21
C CYS A 251 1.83 -17.55 4.46
N GLN A 252 3.09 -17.40 4.05
CA GLN A 252 3.88 -16.19 4.26
C GLN A 252 4.63 -15.84 2.97
N GLY A 253 4.08 -14.90 2.21
CA GLY A 253 4.70 -14.41 0.99
C GLY A 253 4.38 -12.95 0.72
N VAL A 254 5.09 -12.41 -0.28
CA VAL A 254 5.00 -11.01 -0.72
C VAL A 254 3.58 -10.67 -1.17
N SER A 255 2.92 -11.63 -1.83
CA SER A 255 1.55 -11.48 -2.33
C SER A 255 0.50 -11.67 -1.23
N ARG A 256 0.80 -12.45 -0.18
CA ARG A 256 -0.15 -12.78 0.87
C ARG A 256 0.55 -13.34 2.11
N THR A 257 0.27 -12.73 3.26
CA THR A 257 0.64 -13.24 4.58
C THR A 257 -0.62 -13.47 5.42
N ILE A 258 -0.62 -14.55 6.21
CA ILE A 258 -1.63 -14.81 7.25
C ILE A 258 -1.51 -13.85 8.43
N CYS A 259 -0.33 -13.23 8.63
CA CYS A 259 -0.19 -12.10 9.54
C CYS A 259 -0.33 -10.79 8.77
N SER A 260 -1.56 -10.41 8.45
CA SER A 260 -1.87 -9.15 7.78
C SER A 260 -2.63 -8.20 8.70
N ALA A 261 -2.47 -6.90 8.50
CA ALA A 261 -3.25 -5.86 9.17
C ALA A 261 -4.77 -6.06 9.04
N HIS A 262 -5.25 -6.65 7.94
CA HIS A 262 -6.67 -6.94 7.73
C HIS A 262 -7.29 -7.86 8.78
N ARG A 263 -6.50 -8.72 9.44
CA ARG A 263 -7.02 -9.59 10.52
C ARG A 263 -7.53 -8.83 11.73
N THR A 264 -7.12 -7.58 11.88
CA THR A 264 -7.47 -6.74 13.02
C THR A 264 -8.87 -6.16 12.90
N GLY A 265 -9.44 -6.15 11.69
CA GLY A 265 -10.67 -5.41 11.37
C GLY A 265 -10.50 -3.89 11.42
N LEU A 266 -9.27 -3.39 11.55
CA LEU A 266 -8.92 -1.96 11.56
C LEU A 266 -8.34 -1.49 10.23
N ALA A 267 -7.90 -2.41 9.37
CA ALA A 267 -7.37 -2.11 8.05
C ALA A 267 -8.43 -2.29 6.97
N LEU A 268 -8.39 -1.41 5.98
CA LEU A 268 -9.24 -1.46 4.80
C LEU A 268 -8.45 -1.07 3.55
N ASP A 269 -8.85 -1.66 2.44
CA ASP A 269 -8.39 -1.28 1.12
C ASP A 269 -9.53 -0.63 0.35
N VAL A 270 -9.28 0.57 -0.16
CA VAL A 270 -10.31 1.41 -0.81
C VAL A 270 -9.93 1.73 -2.25
N PHE A 271 -10.93 1.75 -3.13
CA PHE A 271 -10.73 2.17 -4.50
C PHE A 271 -10.42 3.67 -4.54
N ILE A 272 -9.26 4.02 -5.10
CA ILE A 272 -8.79 5.40 -5.24
C ILE A 272 -8.84 5.81 -6.72
N ALA A 273 -8.06 5.10 -7.53
CA ALA A 273 -8.01 5.20 -8.98
C ALA A 273 -7.40 3.90 -9.50
N ALA A 274 -7.50 3.66 -10.80
CA ALA A 274 -6.77 2.58 -11.46
C ALA A 274 -6.29 3.05 -12.82
N ALA A 275 -5.04 2.75 -13.16
CA ALA A 275 -4.55 2.93 -14.53
C ALA A 275 -5.26 1.92 -15.46
N PRO A 276 -5.41 2.21 -16.77
CA PRO A 276 -6.01 1.29 -17.72
C PRO A 276 -5.35 -0.09 -17.66
N GLY A 277 -6.15 -1.15 -17.57
CA GLY A 277 -5.67 -2.53 -17.49
C GLY A 277 -5.26 -3.02 -16.10
N TYR A 278 -5.34 -2.19 -15.06
CA TYR A 278 -4.97 -2.56 -13.70
C TYR A 278 -6.16 -2.66 -12.74
N GLY A 279 -6.05 -3.57 -11.78
CA GLY A 279 -6.95 -3.67 -10.63
C GLY A 279 -6.67 -2.61 -9.56
N PRO A 280 -7.60 -2.41 -8.61
CA PRO A 280 -7.47 -1.40 -7.56
C PRO A 280 -6.38 -1.71 -6.52
N ASP A 281 -5.90 -2.96 -6.49
CA ASP A 281 -4.84 -3.49 -5.62
C ASP A 281 -3.52 -3.75 -6.36
N SER A 282 -3.43 -3.37 -7.65
CA SER A 282 -2.21 -3.58 -8.43
C SER A 282 -1.08 -2.71 -7.89
N SER A 283 0.02 -3.36 -7.50
CA SER A 283 1.25 -2.70 -7.06
C SER A 283 2.17 -2.25 -8.21
N ALA A 284 1.73 -2.35 -9.46
CA ALA A 284 2.46 -1.81 -10.60
C ALA A 284 2.67 -0.30 -10.46
N ASP A 285 3.87 0.19 -10.79
CA ASP A 285 4.25 1.60 -10.59
C ASP A 285 3.30 2.56 -11.32
N ASP A 286 2.85 2.22 -12.53
CA ASP A 286 1.89 3.04 -13.29
C ASP A 286 0.54 3.17 -12.58
N ASN A 287 0.06 2.08 -11.97
CA ASN A 287 -1.19 2.09 -11.21
C ASN A 287 -1.07 2.95 -9.94
N ARG A 288 0.01 2.76 -9.19
CA ARG A 288 0.32 3.55 -7.99
C ARG A 288 0.50 5.03 -8.33
N ARG A 289 1.10 5.35 -9.48
CA ARG A 289 1.25 6.71 -9.99
C ARG A 289 -0.10 7.33 -10.37
N ALA A 290 -0.99 6.58 -11.01
CA ALA A 290 -2.35 7.04 -11.29
C ALA A 290 -3.12 7.38 -10.00
N MET A 291 -2.97 6.57 -8.95
CA MET A 291 -3.52 6.88 -7.63
C MET A 291 -2.88 8.13 -7.02
N ALA A 292 -1.54 8.23 -7.05
CA ALA A 292 -0.80 9.38 -6.51
C ALA A 292 -1.18 10.72 -7.17
N ARG A 293 -1.55 10.68 -8.46
CA ARG A 293 -2.03 11.83 -9.23
C ARG A 293 -3.48 12.19 -8.94
N SER A 294 -4.28 11.28 -8.41
CA SER A 294 -5.70 11.53 -8.16
C SER A 294 -5.93 12.57 -7.07
N ASP A 295 -6.94 13.42 -7.28
CA ASP A 295 -7.41 14.37 -6.28
C ASP A 295 -7.82 13.67 -4.99
N LEU A 296 -8.46 12.51 -5.12
CA LEU A 296 -8.91 11.71 -3.99
C LEU A 296 -7.74 11.29 -3.08
N TYR A 297 -6.67 10.72 -3.63
CA TYR A 297 -5.54 10.30 -2.82
C TYR A 297 -4.84 11.48 -2.15
N ARG A 298 -4.63 12.58 -2.88
CA ARG A 298 -4.01 13.80 -2.35
C ARG A 298 -4.84 14.38 -1.20
N TRP A 299 -6.17 14.40 -1.34
CA TRP A 299 -7.08 14.79 -0.26
C TRP A 299 -6.95 13.85 0.94
N MET A 300 -6.94 12.54 0.72
CA MET A 300 -6.83 11.55 1.80
C MET A 300 -5.49 11.68 2.54
N VAL A 301 -4.37 11.83 1.85
CA VAL A 301 -3.06 12.04 2.49
C VAL A 301 -3.08 13.26 3.42
N ALA A 302 -3.76 14.33 3.04
CA ALA A 302 -3.87 15.54 3.84
C ALA A 302 -4.89 15.45 5.00
N ASN A 303 -5.97 14.67 4.85
CA ASN A 303 -7.13 14.75 5.75
C ASN A 303 -7.44 13.47 6.52
N ALA A 304 -7.05 12.29 6.04
CA ALA A 304 -7.44 11.01 6.63
C ALA A 304 -6.98 10.85 8.10
N GLY A 305 -5.87 11.49 8.46
CA GLY A 305 -5.37 11.54 9.84
C GLY A 305 -6.37 12.16 10.83
N ARG A 306 -7.20 13.13 10.41
CA ARG A 306 -8.26 13.74 11.24
C ARG A 306 -9.33 12.74 11.66
N PHE A 307 -9.47 11.65 10.91
CA PHE A 307 -10.39 10.54 11.18
C PHE A 307 -9.70 9.33 11.83
N GLY A 308 -8.39 9.45 12.12
CA GLY A 308 -7.60 8.39 12.72
C GLY A 308 -7.08 7.35 11.73
N PHE A 309 -6.98 7.66 10.43
CA PHE A 309 -6.39 6.74 9.45
C PHE A 309 -4.94 7.09 9.13
N VAL A 310 -4.11 6.07 9.01
CA VAL A 310 -2.74 6.14 8.49
C VAL A 310 -2.60 5.26 7.24
N ASN A 311 -1.84 5.71 6.25
CA ASN A 311 -1.62 4.99 5.00
C ASN A 311 -0.34 4.15 5.06
N TYR A 312 -0.36 3.00 4.39
CA TYR A 312 0.86 2.33 3.98
C TYR A 312 1.39 2.95 2.68
N ALA A 313 2.48 3.70 2.74
CA ALA A 313 2.99 4.49 1.60
C ALA A 313 3.30 3.67 0.33
N PHE A 314 3.59 2.36 0.47
CA PHE A 314 3.75 1.48 -0.68
C PHE A 314 2.41 1.19 -1.40
N GLU A 315 1.31 1.13 -0.66
CA GLU A 315 -0.01 0.75 -1.14
C GLU A 315 -0.97 1.93 -0.94
N PRO A 316 -1.12 2.84 -1.92
CA PRO A 316 -1.96 4.03 -1.78
C PRO A 316 -3.40 3.71 -1.33
N TRP A 317 -3.91 2.53 -1.70
CA TRP A 317 -5.24 2.04 -1.35
C TRP A 317 -5.37 1.53 0.09
N HIS A 318 -4.27 1.20 0.79
CA HIS A 318 -4.29 0.53 2.09
C HIS A 318 -4.21 1.52 3.25
N TRP A 319 -5.22 1.49 4.12
CA TRP A 319 -5.33 2.39 5.25
C TRP A 319 -5.63 1.62 6.54
N GLU A 320 -5.04 2.06 7.65
CA GLU A 320 -5.24 1.49 8.99
C GLU A 320 -5.86 2.54 9.91
N TRP A 321 -6.95 2.18 10.58
CA TRP A 321 -7.53 2.99 11.63
C TRP A 321 -6.77 2.80 12.95
N THR A 322 -6.40 3.90 13.60
CA THR A 322 -5.56 3.91 14.81
C THR A 322 -6.31 4.33 16.07
N GLY A 323 -7.64 4.48 16.00
CA GLY A 323 -8.44 5.03 17.10
C GLY A 323 -8.68 4.07 18.27
N GLU A 324 -8.18 2.83 18.19
CA GLU A 324 -8.26 1.86 19.28
C GLU A 324 -7.05 0.92 19.31
N PRO A 325 -6.73 0.31 20.47
CA PRO A 325 -5.57 -0.57 20.58
C PRO A 325 -5.73 -1.87 19.79
N MET A 326 -4.58 -2.42 19.39
CA MET A 326 -4.50 -3.77 18.83
C MET A 326 -4.85 -4.81 19.89
N LEU A 327 -5.60 -5.84 19.50
CA LEU A 327 -5.91 -6.95 20.40
C LEU A 327 -4.65 -7.78 20.69
N PRO A 328 -4.55 -8.40 21.89
CA PRO A 328 -3.46 -9.31 22.21
C PRO A 328 -3.27 -10.38 21.13
N GLY A 329 -2.02 -10.51 20.68
CA GLY A 329 -1.64 -11.34 19.56
C GLY A 329 -0.90 -12.62 19.95
N VAL A 330 -0.55 -13.40 18.94
CA VAL A 330 0.30 -14.61 19.06
C VAL A 330 1.68 -14.35 18.44
N PRO A 331 2.73 -15.08 18.83
CA PRO A 331 4.01 -15.02 18.12
C PRO A 331 3.82 -15.35 16.64
N ILE A 332 4.48 -14.61 15.72
CA ILE A 332 4.41 -14.90 14.28
C ILE A 332 4.93 -16.31 13.99
N ALA A 333 5.96 -16.74 14.72
CA ALA A 333 6.54 -18.08 14.61
C ALA A 333 5.56 -19.22 14.97
N SER A 334 4.46 -18.94 15.67
CA SER A 334 3.44 -19.96 15.98
C SER A 334 2.36 -20.07 14.89
N LEU A 335 2.37 -19.21 13.88
CA LEU A 335 1.42 -19.27 12.77
C LEU A 335 1.87 -20.32 11.74
N PRO A 336 0.94 -20.88 10.93
CA PRO A 336 1.28 -21.76 9.82
C PRO A 336 2.38 -21.18 8.90
N GLN A 337 3.36 -22.00 8.54
CA GLN A 337 4.52 -21.60 7.72
C GLN A 337 4.57 -22.33 6.37
N ALA A 338 3.57 -23.16 6.04
CA ALA A 338 3.55 -23.95 4.81
C ALA A 338 3.65 -23.05 3.56
N GLY A 339 4.64 -23.33 2.70
CA GLY A 339 4.89 -22.57 1.48
C GLY A 339 5.25 -21.11 1.72
N SER A 340 5.79 -20.79 2.89
CA SER A 340 6.43 -19.51 3.14
C SER A 340 7.67 -19.39 2.27
N GLY A 341 7.89 -18.21 1.69
CA GLY A 341 9.16 -17.90 1.05
C GLY A 341 10.33 -18.08 2.03
N SER A 342 11.51 -18.45 1.53
CA SER A 342 12.71 -18.41 2.38
C SER A 342 12.86 -16.99 2.93
N PRO A 343 13.26 -16.79 4.21
CA PRO A 343 13.61 -15.47 4.74
C PRO A 343 14.69 -14.75 3.91
N THR A 344 15.41 -15.47 3.05
CA THR A 344 16.39 -14.95 2.09
C THR A 344 15.78 -14.50 0.75
N ASP A 345 14.47 -14.54 0.59
CA ASP A 345 13.79 -14.02 -0.60
C ASP A 345 13.99 -12.49 -0.65
N PRO A 346 14.57 -11.93 -1.73
CA PRO A 346 14.83 -10.49 -1.86
C PRO A 346 13.60 -9.61 -1.68
N LEU A 347 12.41 -10.16 -1.91
CA LEU A 347 11.14 -9.43 -1.78
C LEU A 347 10.54 -9.47 -0.36
N LEU A 348 11.07 -10.35 0.52
CA LEU A 348 10.67 -10.47 1.94
C LEU A 348 11.75 -9.97 2.91
N SER A 349 12.97 -9.74 2.40
CA SER A 349 14.07 -9.17 3.17
C SER A 349 13.93 -7.64 3.22
N PRO A 350 13.80 -7.00 4.40
CA PRO A 350 14.02 -5.56 4.47
C PRO A 350 15.43 -5.26 3.95
N PRO A 351 15.66 -4.12 3.26
CA PRO A 351 17.00 -3.74 2.86
C PRO A 351 17.88 -3.76 4.10
N ALA A 352 19.07 -4.36 3.98
CA ALA A 352 20.09 -4.21 5.00
C ALA A 352 20.17 -2.71 5.33
N ALA A 353 19.95 -2.36 6.61
CA ALA A 353 20.23 -1.01 7.06
C ALA A 353 21.61 -0.69 6.51
N LEU A 354 21.72 0.34 5.66
CA LEU A 354 22.99 0.77 5.07
C LEU A 354 24.00 0.72 6.19
N GLU A 355 24.87 -0.30 6.16
CA GLU A 355 25.96 -0.37 7.10
C GLU A 355 26.65 0.96 6.89
N ARG A 356 26.75 1.73 7.98
CA ARG A 356 27.64 2.89 7.99
C ARG A 356 28.92 2.37 7.38
N ALA A 357 29.30 2.91 6.22
CA ALA A 357 30.58 2.61 5.63
C ALA A 357 31.59 2.76 6.76
N SER A 358 32.14 1.63 7.19
CA SER A 358 33.23 1.57 8.15
C SER A 358 34.42 2.16 7.43
N GLY A 359 34.42 3.49 7.31
CA GLY A 359 35.61 4.24 6.95
C GLY A 359 36.68 3.93 7.99
N PRO A 360 37.95 3.86 7.59
CA PRO A 360 39.03 3.63 8.52
C PRO A 360 38.94 4.67 9.65
N GLU A 361 38.94 4.17 10.87
CA GLU A 361 38.97 4.95 12.10
C GLU A 361 40.04 6.05 11.96
N PRO A 362 39.71 7.34 12.17
CA PRO A 362 40.73 8.38 12.17
C PRO A 362 41.71 8.06 13.30
N GLY A 363 42.95 7.77 12.90
CA GLY A 363 44.02 7.39 13.81
C GLY A 363 44.06 8.30 15.03
N ARG A 364 44.00 7.68 16.21
CA ARG A 364 44.14 8.34 17.50
C ARG A 364 45.36 9.27 17.46
N PRO A 365 45.21 10.59 17.66
CA PRO A 365 46.36 11.47 17.72
C PRO A 365 47.28 11.01 18.86
N PRO A 366 48.61 10.98 18.66
CA PRO A 366 49.55 10.52 19.67
C PRO A 366 49.40 11.35 20.94
N ALA A 367 49.37 10.67 22.08
CA ALA A 367 49.28 11.29 23.40
C ALA A 367 50.37 12.37 23.53
N ALA A 368 49.93 13.61 23.78
CA ALA A 368 50.83 14.72 24.04
C ALA A 368 51.73 14.38 25.24
N ARG A 369 53.05 14.53 25.04
CA ARG A 369 54.03 14.40 26.13
C ARG A 369 53.71 15.41 27.23
N PRO A 370 53.79 15.02 28.52
CA PRO A 370 53.59 15.95 29.61
C PRO A 370 54.65 17.08 29.57
N PRO A 371 54.28 18.31 29.98
CA PRO A 371 55.19 19.45 29.93
C PRO A 371 56.42 19.23 30.83
N SER A 372 57.58 19.51 30.26
CA SER A 372 58.88 19.45 30.93
C SER A 372 58.93 20.47 32.08
N LYS A 373 59.28 20.02 33.28
CA LYS A 373 59.50 20.85 34.48
C LYS A 373 60.87 21.55 34.41
N VAL A 374 61.05 22.46 33.45
CA VAL A 374 62.24 23.33 33.41
C VAL A 374 61.80 24.78 33.64
N PRO A 375 62.23 25.43 34.73
CA PRO A 375 61.91 26.83 34.98
C PRO A 375 62.64 27.75 33.99
N PRO A 376 62.04 28.86 33.56
CA PRO A 376 62.63 29.75 32.56
C PRO A 376 63.86 30.49 33.14
N ARG A 377 64.95 30.46 32.36
CA ARG A 377 66.18 31.22 32.61
C ARG A 377 65.90 32.70 32.32
N ARG A 378 66.04 33.57 33.32
CA ARG A 378 65.95 35.03 33.18
C ARG A 378 66.95 35.51 32.12
N GLN A 379 66.48 36.28 31.14
CA GLN A 379 67.34 37.11 30.29
C GLN A 379 67.59 38.43 31.01
N ALA A 380 68.85 38.81 31.13
CA ALA A 380 69.27 40.15 31.54
C ALA A 380 69.19 41.07 30.32
N ALA A 381 68.53 42.22 30.48
CA ALA A 381 68.53 43.30 29.51
C ALA A 381 69.83 44.12 29.64
N PRO A 382 70.42 44.63 28.54
CA PRO A 382 71.16 45.87 28.54
C PRO A 382 70.23 47.09 28.56
#